data_AF-A0A380MZ91-F1
#
_entry.id   AF-A0A380MZ91-F1
#
_cell.length_a   1.000
_cell.length_b   1.000
_cell.length_c   1.000
_cell.angle_alpha   90.00
_cell.angle_beta   90.00
_cell.angle_gamma   90.00
#
_symmetry.space_group_name_H-M   'P 1'
#
loop_
_entity.id
_entity.type
_entity.pdbx_description
1 polymer ?
#
loop_
_entity_poly.entity_id
_entity_poly.type
_entity_poly.pdbx_seq_one_letter_code
_entity_poly.pdbx_strand_id
1 'polypeptide(L)'
;MVSGEINSPLRHVTVLEEAHNILRNSQTEAATGSTLAAKSVEMLANAIAEMRTYGEGFIIADQSPNAVDIAAIRNTNTKIIMRLPDEADRQLAGKSAGMTNEQLIELAKLPKGVAVVYQNDWLEPVLCKIAHHQSSTEQQLYQYHPDSSTVVFDKTKWRRQAARLLLDHRLTLHSIIEPDAVEQGLAYASLSGASRIALKRHCDYYREHGELLAAKLNFAEIAPLASQLIDAPLIDFSQASKISEQLTHQIESQLRGGNELARQMTHCLFKAATLENRLDEANYIDWSKGERS
;
A
#
# COMPACT_ATOMS: atom_id res chain seq x y z
N MET A 1 6.67 4.78 5.61
CA MET A 1 6.97 3.68 6.53
C MET A 1 5.69 3.37 7.26
N VAL A 2 5.07 2.23 6.96
CA VAL A 2 3.89 1.74 7.68
C VAL A 2 4.33 1.44 9.10
N SER A 3 3.61 1.95 10.10
CA SER A 3 3.78 1.57 11.50
C SER A 3 3.63 0.06 11.60
N GLY A 4 4.74 -0.65 11.84
CA GLY A 4 4.76 -2.10 11.96
C GLY A 4 4.07 -2.53 13.25
N GLU A 5 2.74 -2.63 13.22
CA GLU A 5 1.98 -3.31 14.25
C GLU A 5 2.33 -4.80 14.19
N ILE A 6 3.21 -5.21 15.09
CA ILE A 6 3.58 -6.61 15.33
C ILE A 6 2.30 -7.34 15.77
N ASN A 7 2.00 -8.48 15.14
CA ASN A 7 0.80 -9.28 15.35
C ASN A 7 -0.49 -8.65 14.79
N SER A 8 -0.38 -8.04 13.60
CA SER A 8 -1.55 -7.55 12.87
C SER A 8 -2.53 -8.69 12.52
N PRO A 9 -3.86 -8.46 12.56
CA PRO A 9 -4.84 -9.43 12.06
C PRO A 9 -4.61 -9.69 10.56
N LEU A 10 -5.10 -10.81 10.03
CA LEU A 10 -4.99 -11.12 8.59
C LEU A 10 -5.63 -10.00 7.75
N ARG A 11 -4.83 -9.34 6.90
CA ARG A 11 -5.24 -8.24 6.03
C ARG A 11 -5.21 -8.61 4.55
N HIS A 12 -4.28 -9.48 4.16
CA HIS A 12 -4.07 -9.84 2.77
C HIS A 12 -3.67 -11.32 2.65
N VAL A 13 -4.07 -11.95 1.55
CA VAL A 13 -3.72 -13.34 1.23
C VAL A 13 -3.11 -13.37 -0.16
N THR A 14 -1.82 -13.71 -0.23
CA THR A 14 -1.15 -14.00 -1.50
C THR A 14 -1.30 -15.48 -1.84
N VAL A 15 -1.73 -15.77 -3.07
CA VAL A 15 -1.80 -17.14 -3.61
C VAL A 15 -0.67 -17.33 -4.61
N LEU A 16 0.19 -18.31 -4.36
CA LEU A 16 1.28 -18.71 -5.23
C LEU A 16 0.94 -20.05 -5.87
N GLU A 17 0.49 -20.02 -7.13
CA GLU A 17 0.37 -21.22 -7.95
C GLU A 17 1.71 -21.58 -8.58
N GLU A 18 1.94 -22.88 -8.80
CA GLU A 18 3.22 -23.43 -9.28
C GLU A 18 4.40 -22.86 -8.48
N ALA A 19 4.27 -22.93 -7.16
CA ALA A 19 5.17 -22.27 -6.23
C ALA A 19 6.64 -22.70 -6.41
N HIS A 20 6.93 -23.88 -6.95
CA HIS A 20 8.29 -24.31 -7.30
C HIS A 20 9.01 -23.36 -8.27
N ASN A 21 8.29 -22.53 -9.04
CA ASN A 21 8.89 -21.51 -9.91
C ASN A 21 9.59 -20.39 -9.12
N ILE A 22 9.13 -20.11 -7.89
CA ILE A 22 9.64 -19.04 -7.02
C ILE A 22 10.37 -19.63 -5.80
N LEU A 23 9.85 -20.72 -5.26
CA LEU A 23 10.31 -21.44 -4.08
C LEU A 23 11.04 -22.73 -4.45
N ARG A 24 11.88 -22.70 -5.48
CA ARG A 24 12.51 -23.92 -6.02
C ARG A 24 13.44 -24.59 -5.01
N ASN A 25 13.28 -25.90 -4.83
CA ASN A 25 14.24 -26.70 -4.07
C ASN A 25 15.57 -26.81 -4.83
N SER A 26 16.55 -26.00 -4.43
CA SER A 26 17.86 -25.89 -5.06
C SER A 26 18.91 -26.89 -4.59
N GLN A 27 18.58 -27.79 -3.66
CA GLN A 27 19.51 -28.85 -3.23
C GLN A 27 19.79 -29.88 -4.34
N THR A 28 18.93 -29.96 -5.35
CA THR A 28 19.06 -30.88 -6.49
C THR A 28 20.05 -30.42 -7.56
N GLU A 29 20.57 -29.18 -7.50
CA GLU A 29 21.50 -28.62 -8.51
C GLU A 29 22.82 -28.11 -7.89
N ALA A 30 23.51 -28.98 -7.16
CA ALA A 30 24.89 -28.74 -6.73
C ALA A 30 25.89 -28.93 -7.89
N ALA A 31 25.81 -28.08 -8.91
CA ALA A 31 26.84 -27.94 -9.93
C ALA A 31 27.00 -26.47 -10.33
N THR A 32 27.92 -25.79 -9.65
CA THR A 32 28.59 -24.54 -10.05
C THR A 32 27.68 -23.33 -10.36
N GLY A 33 27.27 -22.61 -9.31
CA GLY A 33 26.58 -21.30 -9.41
C GLY A 33 25.33 -21.16 -8.54
N SER A 34 24.85 -22.26 -7.96
CA SER A 34 23.55 -22.40 -7.28
C SER A 34 23.46 -21.83 -5.86
N THR A 35 24.57 -21.42 -5.23
CA THR A 35 24.56 -21.01 -3.82
C THR A 35 23.80 -19.71 -3.55
N LEU A 36 23.87 -18.74 -4.45
CA LEU A 36 23.18 -17.43 -4.30
C LEU A 36 21.67 -17.56 -4.53
N ALA A 37 21.26 -18.30 -5.55
CA ALA A 37 19.85 -18.57 -5.84
C ALA A 37 19.20 -19.38 -4.71
N ALA A 38 19.89 -20.42 -4.23
CA ALA A 38 19.41 -21.23 -3.11
C ALA A 38 19.19 -20.42 -1.83
N LYS A 39 20.17 -19.59 -1.48
CA LYS A 39 20.07 -18.70 -0.32
C LYS A 39 18.94 -17.68 -0.47
N SER A 40 18.68 -17.21 -1.69
CA SER A 40 17.60 -16.26 -1.97
C SER A 40 16.22 -16.92 -1.79
N VAL A 41 16.06 -18.17 -2.24
CA VAL A 41 14.83 -18.95 -2.03
C VAL A 41 14.59 -19.23 -0.56
N GLU A 42 15.64 -19.65 0.17
CA GLU A 42 15.55 -19.89 1.62
C GLU A 42 15.18 -18.59 2.37
N MET A 43 15.80 -17.47 2.00
CA MET A 43 15.46 -16.15 2.55
C MET A 43 14.00 -15.77 2.26
N LEU A 44 13.49 -16.09 1.07
CA LEU A 44 12.10 -15.81 0.69
C LEU A 44 11.13 -16.68 1.50
N ALA A 45 11.41 -17.98 1.65
CA ALA A 45 10.59 -18.89 2.45
C ALA A 45 10.57 -18.49 3.94
N ASN A 46 11.69 -18.00 4.47
CA ASN A 46 11.76 -17.48 5.83
C ASN A 46 11.04 -16.12 5.97
N ALA A 47 11.17 -15.24 4.98
CA ALA A 47 10.45 -13.97 4.94
C ALA A 47 8.93 -14.20 4.90
N ILE A 48 8.44 -15.19 4.16
CA ILE A 48 7.02 -15.61 4.16
C ILE A 48 6.55 -15.95 5.59
N ALA A 49 7.39 -16.66 6.35
CA ALA A 49 7.07 -17.02 7.73
C ALA A 49 7.01 -15.78 8.65
N GLU A 50 7.91 -14.81 8.46
CA GLU A 50 7.93 -13.56 9.23
C GLU A 50 6.76 -12.62 8.87
N MET A 51 6.40 -12.56 7.58
CA MET A 51 5.32 -11.73 7.04
C MET A 51 3.95 -12.02 7.67
N ARG A 52 3.75 -13.23 8.21
CA ARG A 52 2.59 -13.61 9.03
C ARG A 52 2.28 -12.60 10.13
N THR A 53 3.32 -12.07 10.78
CA THR A 53 3.20 -11.14 11.91
C THR A 53 2.65 -9.78 11.49
N TYR A 54 2.70 -9.47 10.19
CA TYR A 54 2.23 -8.22 9.59
C TYR A 54 0.85 -8.36 8.93
N GLY A 55 0.15 -9.47 9.17
CA GLY A 55 -1.19 -9.71 8.61
C GLY A 55 -1.18 -10.21 7.17
N GLU A 56 -0.04 -10.70 6.67
CA GLU A 56 0.06 -11.34 5.35
C GLU A 56 -0.09 -12.86 5.50
N GLY A 57 -1.06 -13.43 4.79
CA GLY A 57 -1.23 -14.87 4.64
C GLY A 57 -0.72 -15.36 3.28
N PHE A 58 -0.14 -16.56 3.24
CA PHE A 58 0.28 -17.19 2.00
C PHE A 58 -0.42 -18.51 1.79
N ILE A 59 -0.96 -18.71 0.58
CA ILE A 59 -1.43 -20.00 0.08
C ILE A 59 -0.44 -20.46 -0.98
N ILE A 60 0.16 -21.62 -0.76
CA ILE A 60 1.17 -22.21 -1.64
C ILE A 60 0.54 -23.43 -2.29
N ALA A 61 0.41 -23.41 -3.62
CA ALA A 61 -0.19 -24.49 -4.40
C ALA A 61 0.86 -25.06 -5.37
N ASP A 62 1.11 -26.37 -5.27
CA ASP A 62 2.03 -27.08 -6.14
C ASP A 62 1.61 -28.55 -6.33
N GLN A 63 1.99 -29.14 -7.47
CA GLN A 63 1.73 -30.54 -7.79
C GLN A 63 2.86 -31.46 -7.30
N SER A 64 4.07 -30.92 -7.11
CA SER A 64 5.27 -31.68 -6.74
C SER A 64 5.91 -31.08 -5.49
N PRO A 65 5.51 -31.52 -4.29
CA PRO A 65 6.13 -31.09 -3.04
C PRO A 65 7.66 -31.13 -3.05
N ASN A 66 8.28 -32.12 -3.68
CA ASN A 66 9.75 -32.24 -3.75
C ASN A 66 10.44 -31.08 -4.48
N ALA A 67 9.74 -30.36 -5.36
CA ALA A 67 10.24 -29.25 -6.15
C ALA A 67 10.18 -27.93 -5.39
N VAL A 68 9.46 -27.88 -4.27
CA VAL A 68 9.31 -26.72 -3.40
C VAL A 68 10.31 -26.81 -2.24
N ASP A 69 10.86 -25.67 -1.85
CA ASP A 69 11.79 -25.57 -0.73
C ASP A 69 11.17 -26.10 0.57
N ILE A 70 11.95 -26.89 1.31
CA ILE A 70 11.48 -27.57 2.51
C ILE A 70 11.08 -26.61 3.63
N ALA A 71 11.64 -25.40 3.68
CA ALA A 71 11.26 -24.40 4.66
C ALA A 71 9.81 -23.94 4.45
N ALA A 72 9.36 -23.77 3.20
CA ALA A 72 7.98 -23.41 2.90
C ALA A 72 6.99 -24.50 3.34
N ILE A 73 7.33 -25.78 3.09
CA ILE A 73 6.51 -26.92 3.49
C ILE A 73 6.44 -27.05 5.03
N ARG A 74 7.54 -26.81 5.74
CA ARG A 74 7.58 -26.88 7.20
C ARG A 74 6.85 -25.70 7.85
N ASN A 75 7.03 -24.49 7.34
CA ASN A 75 6.54 -23.26 7.95
C ASN A 75 5.04 -23.00 7.70
N THR A 76 4.43 -23.67 6.72
CA THR A 76 2.99 -23.57 6.47
C THR A 76 2.18 -24.21 7.60
N ASN A 77 1.29 -23.43 8.21
CA ASN A 77 0.50 -23.89 9.36
C ASN A 77 -0.59 -24.91 8.98
N THR A 78 -1.28 -24.66 7.87
CA THR A 78 -2.38 -25.50 7.37
C THR A 78 -1.92 -26.22 6.12
N LYS A 79 -2.18 -27.53 6.06
CA LYS A 79 -1.78 -28.41 4.97
C LYS A 79 -3.01 -29.12 4.44
N ILE A 80 -3.24 -29.01 3.13
CA ILE A 80 -4.30 -29.71 2.41
C ILE A 80 -3.61 -30.58 1.36
N ILE A 81 -3.48 -31.87 1.65
CA ILE A 81 -2.73 -32.82 0.85
C ILE A 81 -3.71 -33.65 0.04
N MET A 82 -3.72 -33.43 -1.27
CA MET A 82 -4.52 -34.24 -2.21
C MET A 82 -3.73 -35.47 -2.65
N ARG A 83 -4.25 -36.18 -3.66
CA ARG A 83 -3.61 -37.39 -4.20
C ARG A 83 -2.18 -37.10 -4.66
N LEU A 84 -1.21 -37.80 -4.05
CA LEU A 84 0.21 -37.76 -4.43
C LEU A 84 0.64 -39.16 -4.88
N PRO A 85 0.94 -39.39 -6.17
CA PRO A 85 1.32 -40.71 -6.67
C PRO A 85 2.77 -41.09 -6.32
N ASP A 86 3.68 -40.11 -6.30
CA ASP A 86 5.10 -40.32 -6.04
C ASP A 86 5.37 -40.63 -4.56
N GLU A 87 6.34 -41.51 -4.28
CA GLU A 87 6.67 -41.89 -2.91
C GLU A 87 7.40 -40.78 -2.15
N ALA A 88 8.34 -40.08 -2.79
CA ALA A 88 9.10 -39.02 -2.14
C ALA A 88 8.19 -37.84 -1.79
N ASP A 89 7.27 -37.48 -2.68
CA ASP A 89 6.27 -36.43 -2.42
C ASP A 89 5.34 -36.79 -1.26
N ARG A 90 4.87 -38.05 -1.20
CA ARG A 90 4.06 -38.56 -0.09
C ARG A 90 4.82 -38.48 1.23
N GLN A 91 6.07 -38.92 1.26
CA GLN A 91 6.91 -38.86 2.46
C GLN A 91 7.10 -37.41 2.92
N LEU A 92 7.48 -36.51 2.01
CA LEU A 92 7.76 -35.12 2.35
C LEU A 92 6.51 -34.39 2.86
N ALA A 93 5.41 -34.41 2.10
CA ALA A 93 4.18 -33.72 2.45
C ALA A 93 3.50 -34.37 3.66
N GLY A 94 3.34 -35.70 3.65
CA GLY A 94 2.61 -36.39 4.71
C GLY A 94 3.32 -36.40 6.06
N LYS A 95 4.67 -36.53 6.09
CA LYS A 95 5.43 -36.40 7.35
C LYS A 95 5.35 -34.98 7.92
N SER A 96 5.29 -33.96 7.07
CA SER A 96 5.11 -32.58 7.51
C SER A 96 3.71 -32.31 8.12
N ALA A 97 2.76 -33.23 7.93
CA ALA A 97 1.41 -33.21 8.49
C ALA A 97 1.20 -34.28 9.59
N GLY A 98 2.27 -34.91 10.10
CA GLY A 98 2.20 -35.88 11.19
C GLY A 98 1.62 -37.25 10.81
N MET A 99 1.56 -37.60 9.53
CA MET A 99 0.98 -38.87 9.07
C MET A 99 1.86 -40.09 9.41
N THR A 100 1.21 -41.20 9.77
CA THR A 100 1.89 -42.50 9.98
C THR A 100 2.30 -43.13 8.65
N ASN A 101 3.22 -44.09 8.67
CA ASN A 101 3.70 -44.77 7.46
C ASN A 101 2.57 -45.47 6.69
N GLU A 102 1.59 -46.02 7.40
CA GLU A 102 0.42 -46.67 6.82
C GLU A 102 -0.46 -45.65 6.09
N GLN A 103 -0.68 -44.47 6.70
CA GLN A 103 -1.47 -43.40 6.10
C GLN A 103 -0.79 -42.80 4.86
N LEU A 104 0.55 -42.74 4.83
CA LEU A 104 1.29 -42.29 3.66
C LEU A 104 1.00 -43.15 2.43
N ILE A 105 0.83 -44.46 2.61
CA ILE A 105 0.56 -45.37 1.49
C ILE A 105 -0.78 -45.03 0.82
N GLU A 106 -1.77 -44.58 1.61
CA GLU A 106 -3.12 -44.27 1.14
C GLU A 106 -3.22 -42.96 0.34
N LEU A 107 -2.26 -42.04 0.48
CA LEU A 107 -2.23 -40.78 -0.30
C LEU A 107 -2.25 -41.02 -1.82
N ALA A 108 -1.66 -42.12 -2.31
CA ALA A 108 -1.64 -42.45 -3.73
C ALA A 108 -3.01 -42.89 -4.27
N LYS A 109 -3.91 -43.29 -3.38
CA LYS A 109 -5.22 -43.89 -3.69
C LYS A 109 -6.38 -42.91 -3.47
N LEU A 110 -6.12 -41.71 -2.98
CA LEU A 110 -7.17 -40.73 -2.70
C LEU A 110 -7.99 -40.43 -3.97
N PRO A 111 -9.33 -40.53 -3.91
CA PRO A 111 -10.17 -40.18 -5.04
C PRO A 111 -10.20 -38.66 -5.25
N LYS A 112 -10.61 -38.23 -6.45
CA LYS A 112 -10.71 -36.81 -6.78
C LYS A 112 -11.59 -36.06 -5.77
N GLY A 113 -11.10 -34.90 -5.31
CA GLY A 113 -11.78 -34.07 -4.32
C GLY A 113 -11.78 -34.66 -2.91
N VAL A 114 -10.93 -35.65 -2.60
CA VAL A 114 -10.63 -36.03 -1.22
C VAL A 114 -9.20 -35.61 -0.90
N ALA A 115 -9.02 -35.04 0.29
CA ALA A 115 -7.74 -34.57 0.78
C ALA A 115 -7.56 -34.92 2.25
N VAL A 116 -6.30 -35.06 2.65
CA VAL A 116 -5.92 -35.05 4.06
C VAL A 116 -5.72 -33.59 4.47
N VAL A 117 -6.38 -33.18 5.55
CA VAL A 117 -6.30 -31.81 6.08
C VAL A 117 -5.68 -31.86 7.46
N TYR A 118 -4.71 -30.98 7.69
CA TYR A 118 -4.02 -30.83 8.95
C TYR A 118 -3.76 -29.35 9.22
N GLN A 119 -3.80 -28.97 10.49
CA GLN A 119 -3.33 -27.69 10.98
C GLN A 119 -2.48 -27.94 12.21
N ASN A 120 -1.49 -27.09 12.50
CA ASN A 120 -0.73 -27.24 13.74
C ASN A 120 -1.69 -27.26 14.95
N ASP A 121 -1.28 -28.01 15.98
CA ASP A 121 -2.04 -28.27 17.21
C ASP A 121 -3.24 -29.22 17.05
N TRP A 122 -3.52 -29.74 15.84
CA TRP A 122 -4.46 -30.85 15.69
C TRP A 122 -3.82 -32.15 16.16
N LEU A 123 -4.62 -32.99 16.83
CA LEU A 123 -4.16 -34.29 17.34
C LEU A 123 -3.70 -35.22 16.22
N GLU A 124 -4.45 -35.23 15.12
CA GLU A 124 -4.19 -36.06 13.96
C GLU A 124 -4.71 -35.40 12.67
N PRO A 125 -4.12 -35.71 11.51
CA PRO A 125 -4.66 -35.31 10.22
C PRO A 125 -6.01 -36.00 9.96
N VAL A 126 -6.96 -35.26 9.37
CA VAL A 126 -8.31 -35.78 9.08
C VAL A 126 -8.53 -35.90 7.58
N LEU A 127 -9.35 -36.87 7.18
CA LEU A 127 -9.73 -37.06 5.78
C LEU A 127 -10.99 -36.23 5.45
N CYS A 128 -10.87 -35.31 4.50
CA CYS A 128 -11.95 -34.41 4.10
C CYS A 128 -12.37 -34.66 2.65
N LYS A 129 -13.68 -34.61 2.39
CA LYS A 129 -14.24 -34.47 1.04
C LYS A 129 -14.39 -32.99 0.73
N ILE A 130 -13.61 -32.50 -0.23
CA ILE A 130 -13.69 -31.14 -0.73
C ILE A 130 -14.91 -31.03 -1.65
N ALA A 131 -15.80 -30.09 -1.34
CA ALA A 131 -16.96 -29.80 -2.15
C ALA A 131 -16.52 -29.36 -3.56
N HIS A 132 -17.13 -29.96 -4.58
CA HIS A 132 -16.86 -29.55 -5.95
C HIS A 132 -17.39 -28.14 -6.16
N HIS A 133 -16.51 -27.19 -6.44
CA HIS A 133 -16.93 -25.85 -6.84
C HIS A 133 -17.52 -25.92 -8.25
N GLN A 134 -18.85 -25.81 -8.34
CA GLN A 134 -19.53 -25.64 -9.62
C GLN A 134 -19.35 -24.18 -10.03
N SER A 135 -18.37 -23.90 -10.90
CA SER A 135 -18.33 -22.62 -11.62
C SER A 135 -19.45 -22.64 -12.66
N SER A 136 -20.68 -22.50 -12.21
CA SER A 136 -21.77 -22.04 -13.05
C SER A 136 -21.51 -20.57 -13.36
N THR A 137 -21.59 -20.21 -14.65
CA THR A 137 -21.25 -18.91 -15.25
C THR A 137 -19.75 -18.70 -15.51
N GLU A 138 -19.47 -18.13 -16.68
CA GLU A 138 -18.17 -17.79 -17.30
C GLU A 138 -17.01 -17.63 -16.30
N GLN A 139 -15.82 -18.11 -16.65
CA GLN A 139 -14.57 -17.74 -15.97
C GLN A 139 -14.44 -16.21 -16.02
N GLN A 140 -15.05 -15.51 -15.08
CA GLN A 140 -14.89 -14.08 -14.94
C GLN A 140 -13.49 -13.88 -14.38
N LEU A 141 -12.63 -13.27 -15.18
CA LEU A 141 -11.39 -12.68 -14.71
C LEU A 141 -11.71 -11.92 -13.43
N TYR A 142 -10.98 -12.22 -12.35
CA TYR A 142 -11.09 -11.48 -11.11
C TYR A 142 -10.92 -9.99 -11.43
N GLN A 143 -12.01 -9.24 -11.42
CA GLN A 143 -11.97 -7.80 -11.41
C GLN A 143 -11.83 -7.42 -9.94
N TYR A 144 -10.65 -6.89 -9.60
CA TYR A 144 -10.46 -6.25 -8.31
C TYR A 144 -11.48 -5.12 -8.19
N HIS A 145 -12.56 -5.39 -7.49
CA HIS A 145 -13.48 -4.40 -6.99
C HIS A 145 -12.96 -4.06 -5.59
N PRO A 146 -12.24 -2.93 -5.41
CA PRO A 146 -11.82 -2.52 -4.08
C PRO A 146 -13.04 -2.51 -3.18
N ASP A 147 -12.93 -3.19 -2.04
CA ASP A 147 -14.02 -3.37 -1.11
C ASP A 147 -14.61 -1.98 -0.78
N SER A 148 -15.93 -1.83 -0.92
CA SER A 148 -16.62 -0.54 -0.82
C SER A 148 -16.58 0.11 0.58
N SER A 149 -15.88 -0.51 1.53
CA SER A 149 -15.46 0.06 2.81
C SER A 149 -14.15 0.84 2.71
N THR A 150 -13.40 0.72 1.62
CA THR A 150 -12.37 1.69 1.26
C THR A 150 -13.08 2.98 0.87
N VAL A 151 -12.99 3.98 1.76
CA VAL A 151 -13.25 5.37 1.39
C VAL A 151 -12.41 5.61 0.15
N VAL A 152 -13.03 5.71 -1.03
CA VAL A 152 -12.35 6.12 -2.25
C VAL A 152 -11.61 7.39 -1.87
N PHE A 153 -10.26 7.34 -1.90
CA PHE A 153 -9.45 8.49 -1.56
C PHE A 153 -9.73 9.56 -2.61
N ASP A 154 -10.67 10.43 -2.30
CA ASP A 154 -11.02 11.56 -3.13
C ASP A 154 -9.89 12.57 -2.97
N LYS A 155 -8.87 12.42 -3.84
CA LYS A 155 -7.67 13.28 -3.89
C LYS A 155 -8.07 14.76 -3.93
N THR A 156 -9.15 15.09 -4.62
CA THR A 156 -9.66 16.46 -4.74
C THR A 156 -10.27 16.96 -3.42
N LYS A 157 -11.12 16.16 -2.78
CA LYS A 157 -11.67 16.50 -1.45
C LYS A 157 -10.54 16.63 -0.42
N TRP A 158 -9.59 15.70 -0.42
CA TRP A 158 -8.44 15.73 0.49
C TRP A 158 -7.56 16.97 0.28
N ARG A 159 -7.19 17.29 -0.97
CA ARG A 159 -6.41 18.49 -1.30
C ARG A 159 -7.08 19.75 -0.81
N ARG A 160 -8.40 19.85 -0.97
CA ARG A 160 -9.18 20.99 -0.49
C ARG A 160 -9.13 21.11 1.04
N GLN A 161 -9.34 20.00 1.75
CA GLN A 161 -9.29 19.97 3.21
C GLN A 161 -7.88 20.31 3.74
N ALA A 162 -6.84 19.75 3.14
CA ALA A 162 -5.45 20.06 3.49
C ALA A 162 -5.06 21.51 3.18
N ALA A 163 -5.49 22.04 2.03
CA ALA A 163 -5.23 23.44 1.65
C ALA A 163 -5.94 24.41 2.61
N ARG A 164 -7.18 24.11 3.01
CA ARG A 164 -7.91 24.92 4.01
C ARG A 164 -7.26 24.85 5.39
N LEU A 165 -6.81 23.67 5.84
CA LEU A 165 -6.06 23.56 7.09
C LEU A 165 -4.84 24.50 7.16
N LEU A 166 -4.23 24.80 6.01
CA LEU A 166 -3.09 25.71 5.91
C LEU A 166 -3.47 27.17 5.62
N LEU A 167 -4.53 27.42 4.87
CA LEU A 167 -4.79 28.73 4.26
C LEU A 167 -6.12 29.36 4.64
N ASP A 168 -7.00 28.70 5.39
CA ASP A 168 -8.35 29.21 5.66
C ASP A 168 -8.34 30.56 6.41
N HIS A 169 -7.30 30.84 7.21
CA HIS A 169 -7.05 32.16 7.83
C HIS A 169 -6.78 33.31 6.83
N ARG A 170 -6.54 32.98 5.56
CA ARG A 170 -6.29 33.92 4.45
C ARG A 170 -7.48 34.05 3.49
N LEU A 171 -8.58 33.35 3.77
CA LEU A 171 -9.78 33.35 2.94
C LEU A 171 -10.84 34.22 3.60
N THR A 172 -11.68 34.85 2.78
CA THR A 172 -12.88 35.55 3.27
C THR A 172 -13.97 34.58 3.71
N LEU A 173 -14.09 33.42 3.05
CA LEU A 173 -15.08 32.39 3.34
C LEU A 173 -14.45 31.17 4.01
N HIS A 174 -14.58 31.12 5.33
CA HIS A 174 -14.20 30.00 6.16
C HIS A 174 -15.08 28.77 5.91
N SER A 175 -14.53 27.58 6.01
CA SER A 175 -15.28 26.32 5.88
C SER A 175 -14.87 25.31 6.94
N ILE A 176 -15.74 24.32 7.14
CA ILE A 176 -15.47 23.23 8.07
C ILE A 176 -14.25 22.45 7.60
N ILE A 177 -13.27 22.31 8.49
CA ILE A 177 -12.06 21.54 8.28
C ILE A 177 -12.21 20.20 9.00
N GLU A 178 -12.03 19.11 8.27
CA GLU A 178 -12.11 17.73 8.77
C GLU A 178 -10.67 17.20 8.98
N PRO A 179 -10.04 17.42 10.16
CA PRO A 179 -8.63 17.04 10.38
C PRO A 179 -8.42 15.53 10.23
N ASP A 180 -9.40 14.71 10.60
CA ASP A 180 -9.31 13.25 10.48
C ASP A 180 -9.32 12.81 9.02
N ALA A 181 -10.05 13.51 8.15
CA ALA A 181 -10.03 13.24 6.71
C ALA A 181 -8.68 13.63 6.08
N VAL A 182 -8.07 14.72 6.55
CA VAL A 182 -6.71 15.11 6.13
C VAL A 182 -5.69 14.07 6.58
N GLU A 183 -5.77 13.64 7.84
CA GLU A 183 -4.85 12.68 8.43
C GLU A 183 -4.92 11.30 7.76
N GLN A 184 -6.13 10.76 7.56
CA GLN A 184 -6.33 9.48 6.85
C GLN A 184 -5.77 9.53 5.43
N GLY A 185 -5.85 10.69 4.76
CA GLY A 185 -5.33 10.87 3.42
C GLY A 185 -3.80 10.99 3.31
N LEU A 186 -3.08 11.21 4.41
CA LEU A 186 -1.61 11.33 4.39
C LEU A 186 -0.91 10.05 3.90
N ALA A 187 -1.55 8.88 4.09
CA ALA A 187 -1.06 7.59 3.62
C ALA A 187 -1.05 7.48 2.09
N TYR A 188 -1.96 8.19 1.41
CA TYR A 188 -2.18 8.11 -0.03
C TYR A 188 -1.61 9.31 -0.79
N ALA A 189 -1.29 10.40 -0.10
CA ALA A 189 -0.75 11.62 -0.71
C ALA A 189 0.74 11.49 -1.11
N SER A 190 1.07 11.95 -2.31
CA SER A 190 2.44 12.06 -2.83
C SER A 190 3.19 13.25 -2.21
N LEU A 191 3.55 13.13 -0.93
CA LEU A 191 4.25 14.18 -0.18
C LEU A 191 5.66 13.73 0.24
N SER A 192 6.53 14.69 0.56
CA SER A 192 7.79 14.43 1.26
C SER A 192 7.53 13.96 2.71
N GLY A 193 8.47 13.22 3.30
CA GLY A 193 8.36 12.78 4.71
C GLY A 193 8.21 13.95 5.69
N ALA A 194 8.99 15.02 5.50
CA ALA A 194 8.91 16.24 6.28
C ALA A 194 7.52 16.92 6.16
N SER A 195 6.92 16.92 4.97
CA SER A 195 5.61 17.55 4.74
C SER A 195 4.46 16.74 5.34
N ARG A 196 4.56 15.40 5.35
CA ARG A 196 3.59 14.56 6.08
C ARG A 196 3.62 14.86 7.58
N ILE A 197 4.81 14.94 8.17
CA ILE A 197 4.97 15.28 9.60
C ILE A 197 4.42 16.67 9.89
N ALA A 198 4.71 17.65 9.04
CA ALA A 198 4.21 19.01 9.20
C ALA A 198 2.67 19.05 9.15
N LEU A 199 2.03 18.45 8.14
CA LEU A 199 0.57 18.39 8.05
C LEU A 199 -0.08 17.65 9.22
N LYS A 200 0.53 16.55 9.69
CA LYS A 200 0.07 15.83 10.87
C LYS A 200 0.08 16.74 12.11
N ARG A 201 1.16 17.51 12.31
CA ARG A 201 1.25 18.51 13.38
C ARG A 201 0.15 19.58 13.27
N HIS A 202 -0.20 20.02 12.06
CA HIS A 202 -1.32 20.93 11.85
C HIS A 202 -2.68 20.31 12.22
N CYS A 203 -2.90 19.03 11.90
CA CYS A 203 -4.11 18.29 12.28
C CYS A 203 -4.23 18.15 13.80
N ASP A 204 -3.15 17.76 14.47
CA ASP A 204 -3.10 17.58 15.92
C ASP A 204 -3.36 18.90 16.66
N TYR A 205 -2.70 19.96 16.23
CA TYR A 205 -2.92 21.29 16.80
C TYR A 205 -4.37 21.75 16.67
N TYR A 206 -4.96 21.60 15.48
CA TYR A 206 -6.35 21.97 15.23
C TYR A 206 -7.32 21.16 16.10
N ARG A 207 -7.04 19.87 16.32
CA ARG A 207 -7.85 18.99 17.18
C ARG A 207 -7.79 19.41 18.66
N GLU A 208 -6.62 19.81 19.13
CA GLU A 208 -6.40 20.20 20.53
C GLU A 208 -6.92 21.61 20.85
N HIS A 209 -6.78 22.57 19.92
CA HIS A 209 -7.00 23.99 20.19
C HIS A 209 -8.19 24.59 19.45
N GLY A 210 -8.74 23.91 18.43
CA GLY A 210 -9.79 24.46 17.56
C GLY A 210 -9.32 25.61 16.66
N GLU A 211 -8.03 25.92 16.66
CA GLU A 211 -7.40 27.02 15.93
C GLU A 211 -6.40 26.50 14.89
N LEU A 212 -6.20 27.27 13.82
CA LEU A 212 -5.23 26.92 12.78
C LEU A 212 -3.82 27.30 13.24
N LEU A 213 -2.94 26.30 13.40
CA LEU A 213 -1.51 26.55 13.64
C LEU A 213 -0.91 27.45 12.55
N ALA A 214 -1.40 27.33 11.31
CA ALA A 214 -0.96 28.14 10.18
C ALA A 214 -1.20 29.64 10.39
N ALA A 215 -2.19 30.06 11.17
CA ALA A 215 -2.41 31.47 11.48
C ALA A 215 -1.31 32.06 12.39
N LYS A 216 -0.50 31.22 13.03
CA LYS A 216 0.60 31.61 13.93
C LYS A 216 1.98 31.56 13.26
N LEU A 217 2.05 31.10 12.00
CA LEU A 217 3.29 30.92 11.25
C LEU A 217 3.46 31.99 10.16
N ASN A 218 4.70 32.22 9.74
CA ASN A 218 4.96 33.10 8.62
C ASN A 218 4.56 32.44 7.30
N PHE A 219 4.17 33.26 6.31
CA PHE A 219 3.79 32.74 5.00
C PHE A 219 4.90 31.92 4.32
N ALA A 220 6.16 32.29 4.54
CA ALA A 220 7.31 31.56 4.03
C ALA A 220 7.44 30.14 4.60
N GLU A 221 6.87 29.86 5.78
CA GLU A 221 6.86 28.54 6.39
C GLU A 221 5.71 27.68 5.86
N ILE A 222 4.59 28.30 5.48
CA ILE A 222 3.37 27.61 5.00
C ILE A 222 3.45 27.33 3.50
N ALA A 223 3.99 28.28 2.72
CA ALA A 223 3.96 28.23 1.26
C ALA A 223 4.61 26.98 0.66
N PRO A 224 5.81 26.51 1.11
CA PRO A 224 6.41 25.27 0.59
C PRO A 224 5.63 23.99 0.94
N LEU A 225 4.90 24.02 2.06
CA LEU A 225 4.06 22.90 2.48
C LEU A 225 2.78 22.85 1.64
N ALA A 226 2.15 24.00 1.44
CA ALA A 226 0.94 24.13 0.62
C ALA A 226 1.22 23.83 -0.86
N SER A 227 2.36 24.26 -1.42
CA SER A 227 2.70 24.00 -2.82
C SER A 227 2.80 22.51 -3.16
N GLN A 228 3.26 21.68 -2.22
CA GLN A 228 3.34 20.23 -2.38
C GLN A 228 1.97 19.53 -2.41
N LEU A 229 0.88 20.21 -2.05
CA LEU A 229 -0.46 19.62 -2.11
C LEU A 229 -0.96 19.46 -3.55
N ILE A 230 -0.44 20.23 -4.51
CA ILE A 230 -0.95 20.30 -5.88
C ILE A 230 0.08 19.76 -6.87
N ASP A 231 -0.40 19.11 -7.94
CA ASP A 231 0.47 18.73 -9.05
C ASP A 231 0.70 19.99 -9.90
N ALA A 232 1.86 20.62 -9.74
CA ALA A 232 2.26 21.76 -10.56
C ALA A 232 3.07 21.29 -11.78
N PRO A 233 2.75 21.74 -12.99
CA PRO A 233 3.60 21.49 -14.15
C PRO A 233 4.98 22.16 -13.98
N LEU A 234 5.95 21.78 -14.81
CA LEU A 234 7.20 22.53 -14.95
C LEU A 234 6.85 23.94 -15.45
N ILE A 235 7.03 24.94 -14.59
CA ILE A 235 6.66 26.34 -14.86
C ILE A 235 7.93 27.14 -15.15
N ASP A 236 7.92 27.86 -16.28
CA ASP A 236 8.85 28.94 -16.56
C ASP A 236 8.35 30.22 -15.89
N PHE A 237 9.02 30.66 -14.82
CA PHE A 237 8.63 31.82 -14.03
C PHE A 237 8.96 33.17 -14.68
N SER A 238 9.53 33.19 -15.89
CA SER A 238 9.87 34.41 -16.63
C SER A 238 8.64 35.28 -16.99
N GLN A 239 7.44 34.69 -17.08
CA GLN A 239 6.17 35.39 -17.37
C GLN A 239 5.10 35.12 -16.28
N ALA A 240 5.45 35.40 -15.02
CA ALA A 240 4.62 35.16 -13.84
C ALA A 240 3.15 35.63 -13.97
N SER A 241 2.91 36.84 -14.49
CA SER A 241 1.55 37.39 -14.62
C SER A 241 0.66 36.60 -15.59
N LYS A 242 1.14 36.32 -16.80
CA LYS A 242 0.40 35.52 -17.80
C LYS A 242 0.14 34.08 -17.36
N ILE A 243 1.07 33.50 -16.61
CA ILE A 243 0.96 32.10 -16.16
C ILE A 243 0.05 31.99 -14.94
N SER A 244 -0.07 33.04 -14.12
CA SER A 244 -0.84 33.00 -12.87
C SER A 244 -2.32 32.69 -13.08
N GLU A 245 -2.99 33.25 -14.10
CA GLU A 245 -4.39 32.96 -14.41
C GLU A 245 -4.59 31.51 -14.86
N GLN A 246 -3.72 31.03 -15.76
CA GLN A 246 -3.76 29.64 -16.24
C GLN A 246 -3.51 28.65 -15.10
N LEU A 247 -2.54 28.96 -14.23
CA LEU A 247 -2.21 28.13 -13.08
C LEU A 247 -3.35 28.12 -12.06
N THR A 248 -3.97 29.27 -11.80
CA THR A 248 -5.10 29.38 -10.88
C THR A 248 -6.27 28.52 -11.36
N HIS A 249 -6.59 28.56 -12.66
CA HIS A 249 -7.64 27.70 -13.23
C HIS A 249 -7.28 26.20 -13.13
N GLN A 250 -6.01 25.84 -13.35
CA GLN A 250 -5.55 24.45 -13.17
C GLN A 250 -5.65 24.01 -11.70
N ILE A 251 -5.25 24.85 -10.76
CA ILE A 251 -5.34 24.58 -9.31
C ILE A 251 -6.81 24.44 -8.90
N GLU A 252 -7.69 25.32 -9.40
CA GLU A 252 -9.13 25.26 -9.14
C GLU A 252 -9.73 23.92 -9.57
N SER A 253 -9.34 23.40 -10.74
CA SER A 253 -9.76 22.07 -11.21
C SER A 253 -9.31 20.93 -10.29
N GLN A 254 -8.15 21.05 -9.65
CA GLN A 254 -7.59 20.04 -8.74
C GLN A 254 -8.22 20.08 -7.34
N LEU A 255 -8.76 21.23 -6.93
CA LEU A 255 -9.41 21.45 -5.63
C LEU A 255 -10.94 21.32 -5.70
N ARG A 256 -11.55 21.57 -6.87
CA ARG A 256 -13.01 21.76 -7.05
C ARG A 256 -13.60 22.71 -5.99
N GLY A 257 -12.83 23.73 -5.60
CA GLY A 257 -13.15 24.69 -4.55
C GLY A 257 -12.93 26.10 -5.07
N GLY A 258 -13.69 27.07 -4.53
CA GLY A 258 -13.81 28.42 -5.11
C GLY A 258 -12.48 29.12 -5.41
N ASN A 259 -12.52 29.93 -6.48
CA ASN A 259 -11.44 30.73 -7.05
C ASN A 259 -10.47 31.37 -6.02
N GLU A 260 -10.97 31.86 -4.88
CA GLU A 260 -10.12 32.46 -3.84
C GLU A 260 -9.09 31.48 -3.23
N LEU A 261 -9.48 30.23 -2.94
CA LEU A 261 -8.55 29.22 -2.42
C LEU A 261 -7.51 28.87 -3.48
N ALA A 262 -7.92 28.76 -4.75
CA ALA A 262 -7.01 28.52 -5.86
C ALA A 262 -5.98 29.65 -6.00
N ARG A 263 -6.40 30.92 -5.89
CA ARG A 263 -5.49 32.08 -5.88
C ARG A 263 -4.50 32.04 -4.73
N GLN A 264 -4.94 31.75 -3.50
CA GLN A 264 -4.01 31.64 -2.37
C GLN A 264 -3.00 30.49 -2.57
N MET A 265 -3.41 29.39 -3.17
CA MET A 265 -2.51 28.29 -3.55
C MET A 265 -1.52 28.70 -4.65
N THR A 266 -1.94 29.51 -5.64
CA THR A 266 -1.04 30.13 -6.63
C THR A 266 0.01 31.00 -5.93
N HIS A 267 -0.37 31.81 -4.93
CA HIS A 267 0.56 32.60 -4.13
C HIS A 267 1.57 31.71 -3.40
N CYS A 268 1.13 30.59 -2.82
CA CYS A 268 2.02 29.62 -2.17
C CYS A 268 3.02 29.03 -3.15
N LEU A 269 2.58 28.68 -4.36
CA LEU A 269 3.45 28.12 -5.39
C LEU A 269 4.53 29.12 -5.81
N PHE A 270 4.16 30.38 -6.06
CA PHE A 270 5.12 31.41 -6.45
C PHE A 270 6.07 31.72 -5.29
N LYS A 271 5.59 31.82 -4.05
CA LYS A 271 6.47 32.03 -2.90
C LYS A 271 7.42 30.85 -2.69
N ALA A 272 6.97 29.62 -2.83
CA ALA A 272 7.85 28.44 -2.78
C ALA A 272 8.92 28.49 -3.88
N ALA A 273 8.55 28.89 -5.10
CA ALA A 273 9.51 29.07 -6.20
C ALA A 273 10.55 30.16 -5.91
N THR A 274 10.18 31.25 -5.22
CA THR A 274 11.16 32.27 -4.78
C THR A 274 12.16 31.72 -3.77
N LEU A 275 11.69 30.91 -2.81
CA LEU A 275 12.55 30.31 -1.78
C LEU A 275 13.52 29.27 -2.37
N GLU A 276 13.16 28.67 -3.50
CA GLU A 276 13.98 27.73 -4.27
C GLU A 276 14.86 28.42 -5.33
N ASN A 277 14.91 29.75 -5.36
CA ASN A 277 15.62 30.55 -6.37
C ASN A 277 15.19 30.29 -7.83
N ARG A 278 13.94 29.82 -8.04
CA ARG A 278 13.35 29.60 -9.37
C ARG A 278 12.57 30.82 -9.89
N LEU A 279 12.25 31.78 -9.02
CA LEU A 279 11.59 33.04 -9.33
C LEU A 279 12.29 34.15 -8.54
N ASP A 280 12.59 35.27 -9.18
CA ASP A 280 13.16 36.44 -8.51
C ASP A 280 12.13 37.05 -7.53
N GLU A 281 12.59 37.40 -6.32
CA GLU A 281 11.76 38.01 -5.29
C GLU A 281 11.17 39.34 -5.76
N ALA A 282 11.90 40.12 -6.58
CA ALA A 282 11.38 41.36 -7.16
C ALA A 282 10.17 41.10 -8.08
N ASN A 283 10.26 40.07 -8.93
CA ASN A 283 9.18 39.68 -9.85
C ASN A 283 7.97 39.13 -9.10
N TYR A 284 8.19 38.36 -8.04
CA TYR A 284 7.12 37.90 -7.16
C TYR A 284 6.39 39.06 -6.47
N ILE A 285 7.14 40.03 -5.93
CA ILE A 285 6.56 41.19 -5.25
C ILE A 285 5.71 42.00 -6.23
N ASP A 286 6.23 42.27 -7.44
CA ASP A 286 5.53 43.02 -8.49
C ASP A 286 4.20 42.36 -8.87
N TRP A 287 4.24 41.06 -9.18
CA TRP A 287 3.02 40.29 -9.46
C TRP A 287 2.05 40.27 -8.26
N SER A 288 2.54 40.05 -7.04
CA SER A 288 1.68 39.96 -5.85
C SER A 288 0.97 41.28 -5.51
N LYS A 289 1.53 42.42 -5.93
CA LYS A 289 0.90 43.73 -5.81
C LYS A 289 -0.21 43.91 -6.85
N GLY A 290 0.01 43.45 -8.08
CA GLY A 290 -0.99 43.48 -9.16
C GLY A 290 -2.22 42.59 -8.93
N GLU A 291 -2.10 41.52 -8.15
CA GLU A 291 -3.23 40.65 -7.75
C GLU A 291 -4.05 41.21 -6.56
N ARG A 292 -3.51 42.21 -5.83
CA ARG A 292 -4.19 42.85 -4.68
C ARG A 292 -4.93 44.13 -5.04
N SER A 293 -4.72 44.65 -6.25
CA SER A 293 -5.38 45.84 -6.82
C SER A 293 -6.63 45.45 -7.61
#